data_AF-A0A821MC68-F1
#
_entry.id   AF-A0A821MC68-F1
#
_cell.length_a   1.000
_cell.length_b   1.000
_cell.length_c   1.000
_cell.angle_alpha   90.00
_cell.angle_beta   90.00
_cell.angle_gamma   90.00
#
_symmetry.space_group_name_H-M   'P 1'
#
loop_
_entity.id
_entity.type
_entity.pdbx_description
1 polymer ?
#
loop_
_entity_poly.entity_id
_entity_poly.type
_entity_poly.pdbx_seq_one_letter_code
_entity_poly.pdbx_strand_id
1 'polypeptide(L)'
;ALLSGARNAKNVYLSQNIYDRMKKLFLEEKDPLISAAVLLANTYASSGEIDKASDIRLEIYKSGTKKKVGLTWITVDGQLYTFRAHDRSHPRSNEIYAEGEKISNEIIKYGHQYD
;
A
#
# COMPACT_ATOMS: atom_id res chain seq x y z
N ALA A 1 -2.87 -4.90 12.07
CA ALA A 1 -3.77 -3.94 12.74
C ALA A 1 -3.01 -2.92 13.59
N LEU A 2 -2.23 -3.34 14.59
CA LEU A 2 -1.60 -2.45 15.57
C LEU A 2 -0.69 -1.36 14.98
N LEU A 3 0.22 -1.71 14.06
CA LEU A 3 1.12 -0.74 13.40
C LEU A 3 0.35 0.29 12.56
N SER A 4 -0.75 -0.13 11.92
CA SER A 4 -1.61 0.80 11.19
C SER A 4 -2.33 1.78 12.13
N GLY A 5 -2.74 1.32 13.31
CA GLY A 5 -3.31 2.19 14.34
C GLY A 5 -2.29 3.22 14.85
N ALA A 6 -1.05 2.78 15.12
CA ALA A 6 0.04 3.66 15.55
C ALA A 6 0.38 4.72 14.48
N ARG A 7 0.39 4.34 13.20
CA ARG A 7 0.53 5.25 12.06
C ARG A 7 -0.58 6.31 12.03
N ASN A 8 -1.85 5.89 12.16
CA ASN A 8 -2.99 6.82 12.13
C ASN A 8 -2.94 7.83 13.28
N ALA A 9 -2.44 7.41 14.45
CA ALA A 9 -2.20 8.28 15.59
C ALA A 9 -0.90 9.12 15.47
N LYS A 10 -0.15 9.01 14.36
CA LYS A 10 1.18 9.62 14.16
C LYS A 10 2.17 9.33 15.30
N ASN A 11 2.00 8.18 15.98
CA ASN A 11 2.85 7.82 17.10
C ASN A 11 4.10 7.10 16.57
N VAL A 12 5.15 7.89 16.33
CA VAL A 12 6.44 7.42 15.82
C VAL A 12 7.07 6.40 16.77
N TYR A 13 7.12 6.70 18.07
CA TYR A 13 7.73 5.83 19.08
C TYR A 13 7.07 4.43 19.09
N LEU A 14 5.74 4.39 19.10
CA LEU A 14 5.00 3.15 19.09
C LEU A 14 5.17 2.41 17.75
N SER A 15 5.14 3.12 16.63
CA SER A 15 5.35 2.53 15.30
C SER A 15 6.73 1.86 15.19
N GLN A 16 7.78 2.53 15.69
CA GLN A 16 9.13 1.99 15.72
C GLN A 16 9.23 0.73 16.60
N ASN A 17 8.69 0.78 17.82
CA ASN A 17 8.71 -0.37 18.73
C ASN A 17 7.99 -1.59 18.16
N ILE A 18 6.83 -1.38 17.52
CA ILE A 18 6.10 -2.45 16.85
C ILE A 18 6.92 -3.02 15.70
N TYR A 19 7.53 -2.16 14.87
CA TYR A 19 8.36 -2.60 13.75
C TYR A 19 9.58 -3.40 14.21
N ASP A 20 10.30 -2.94 15.25
CA ASP A 20 11.45 -3.66 15.80
C ASP A 20 11.06 -5.02 16.41
N ARG A 21 9.88 -5.11 17.03
CA ARG A 21 9.36 -6.38 17.51
C ARG A 21 8.97 -7.30 16.37
N MET A 22 8.41 -6.77 15.28
CA MET A 22 8.11 -7.55 14.08
C MET A 22 9.39 -8.11 13.45
N LYS A 23 10.46 -7.31 13.31
CA LYS A 23 11.76 -7.81 12.80
C LYS A 23 12.29 -9.01 13.58
N LYS A 24 12.09 -9.04 14.90
CA LYS A 24 12.50 -10.16 15.76
C LYS A 24 11.62 -11.40 15.59
N LEU A 25 10.32 -11.23 15.34
CA LEU A 25 9.37 -12.34 15.21
C LEU A 25 9.34 -12.96 13.81
N PHE A 26 9.59 -12.15 12.79
CA PHE A 26 9.44 -12.51 11.37
C PHE A 26 10.79 -12.55 10.65
N LEU A 27 11.87 -12.97 11.34
CA LEU A 27 13.25 -12.99 10.82
C LEU A 27 13.36 -13.68 9.44
N GLU A 28 12.55 -14.72 9.21
CA GLU A 28 12.55 -15.52 7.98
C GLU A 28 11.48 -15.07 6.97
N GLU A 29 10.52 -14.24 7.38
CA GLU A 29 9.39 -13.81 6.56
C GLU A 29 9.58 -12.39 6.01
N LYS A 30 9.85 -12.28 4.70
CA LYS A 30 10.07 -10.98 4.06
C LYS A 30 8.77 -10.17 3.85
N ASP A 31 7.65 -10.83 3.59
CA ASP A 31 6.40 -10.17 3.16
C ASP A 31 5.75 -9.30 4.27
N PRO A 32 5.60 -9.79 5.52
CA PRO A 32 5.07 -8.98 6.62
C PRO A 32 5.95 -7.79 6.96
N LEU A 33 7.28 -7.95 6.86
CA LEU A 33 8.26 -6.92 7.20
C LEU A 33 8.27 -5.77 6.20
N ILE A 34 8.07 -6.02 4.90
CA ILE A 34 7.99 -4.95 3.90
C ILE A 34 6.76 -4.09 4.13
N SER A 35 5.61 -4.72 4.37
CA SER A 35 4.38 -3.97 4.65
C SER A 35 4.52 -3.12 5.92
N ALA A 36 5.19 -3.64 6.95
CA ALA A 36 5.49 -2.91 8.17
C ALA A 36 6.48 -1.76 7.96
N ALA A 37 7.54 -1.97 7.17
CA ALA A 37 8.52 -0.95 6.83
C ALA A 37 7.89 0.21 6.05
N VAL A 38 7.00 -0.09 5.09
CA VAL A 38 6.24 0.94 4.37
C VAL A 38 5.37 1.78 5.33
N LEU A 39 4.70 1.14 6.29
CA LEU A 39 3.91 1.86 7.29
C LEU A 39 4.78 2.75 8.17
N LEU A 40 5.94 2.25 8.62
CA LEU A 40 6.89 3.02 9.41
C LEU A 40 7.44 4.24 8.65
N ALA A 41 7.85 4.05 7.39
CA ALA A 41 8.31 5.15 6.53
C ALA A 41 7.22 6.23 6.35
N ASN A 42 5.96 5.82 6.21
CA ASN A 42 4.83 6.75 6.12
C ASN A 42 4.56 7.46 7.46
N THR A 43 4.73 6.78 8.60
CA THR A 43 4.64 7.43 9.92
C THR A 43 5.71 8.51 10.07
N TYR A 44 6.97 8.20 9.72
CA TYR A 44 8.06 9.17 9.74
C TYR A 44 7.78 10.37 8.83
N ALA A 45 7.38 10.12 7.58
CA ALA A 45 7.05 11.18 6.62
C ALA A 45 5.91 12.08 7.13
N SER A 46 4.83 11.49 7.67
CA SER A 46 3.69 12.26 8.18
C SER A 46 3.96 13.03 9.48
N SER A 47 5.09 12.73 10.14
CA SER A 47 5.59 13.41 11.33
C SER A 47 6.72 14.41 11.02
N GLY A 48 7.06 14.61 9.74
CA GLY A 48 8.11 15.53 9.29
C GLY A 48 9.54 14.97 9.31
N GLU A 49 9.72 13.70 9.69
CA GLU A 49 11.03 13.03 9.76
C GLU A 49 11.41 12.43 8.40
N ILE A 50 11.62 13.29 7.41
CA ILE A 50 11.83 12.91 6.00
C ILE A 50 13.08 12.04 5.81
N ASP A 51 14.16 12.32 6.53
CA ASP A 51 15.42 11.56 6.43
C ASP A 51 15.21 10.09 6.86
N LYS A 52 14.56 9.87 8.02
CA LYS A 52 14.25 8.51 8.50
C LYS A 52 13.28 7.77 7.59
N ALA A 53 12.31 8.47 7.01
CA ALA A 53 11.43 7.88 6.01
C ALA A 53 12.23 7.42 4.77
N SER A 54 13.24 8.18 4.37
CA SER A 54 14.11 7.87 3.24
C SER A 54 15.02 6.68 3.52
N ASP A 55 15.57 6.59 4.73
CA ASP A 55 16.40 5.46 5.17
C ASP A 55 15.63 4.13 5.12
N ILE A 56 14.40 4.11 5.66
CA ILE A 56 13.55 2.91 5.61
C ILE A 56 13.21 2.53 4.16
N ARG A 57 12.94 3.51 3.29
CA ARG A 57 12.67 3.24 1.85
C ARG A 57 13.91 2.69 1.15
N LEU A 58 15.10 3.18 1.49
CA LEU A 58 16.36 2.69 0.95
C LEU A 58 16.64 1.26 1.41
N GLU A 59 16.33 0.91 2.67
CA GLU A 59 16.41 -0.46 3.18
C GLU A 59 15.51 -1.41 2.39
N ILE A 60 14.25 -1.02 2.17
CA ILE A 60 13.31 -1.80 1.35
C ILE A 60 13.86 -1.99 -0.07
N TYR A 61 14.37 -0.92 -0.69
CA TYR A 61 14.95 -0.98 -2.04
C TYR A 61 16.15 -1.92 -2.11
N LYS A 62 17.10 -1.80 -1.17
CA LYS A 62 18.30 -2.65 -1.09
C LYS A 62 17.97 -4.12 -0.81
N SER A 63 16.86 -4.40 -0.10
CA SER A 63 16.41 -5.77 0.14
C SER A 63 15.99 -6.51 -1.14
N GLY A 64 15.78 -5.79 -2.25
CA GLY A 64 15.28 -6.31 -3.53
C GLY A 64 13.83 -6.81 -3.46
N THR A 65 13.19 -6.73 -2.30
CA THR A 65 11.89 -7.35 -2.08
C THR A 65 10.78 -6.33 -2.31
N LYS A 66 9.85 -6.66 -3.20
CA LYS A 66 8.71 -5.81 -3.54
C LYS A 66 7.49 -6.25 -2.75
N LYS A 67 6.73 -5.28 -2.25
CA LYS A 67 5.41 -5.56 -1.66
C LYS A 67 4.57 -6.32 -2.70
N LYS A 68 3.89 -7.39 -2.29
CA LYS A 68 2.90 -8.03 -3.14
C LYS A 68 1.83 -7.01 -3.52
N VAL A 69 1.66 -6.83 -4.82
CA VAL A 69 0.60 -6.01 -5.39
C VAL A 69 -0.76 -6.61 -5.08
N GLY A 70 -1.75 -5.76 -4.84
CA GLY A 70 -3.14 -6.22 -4.81
C GLY A 70 -3.54 -6.76 -6.18
N LEU A 71 -4.33 -7.82 -6.18
CA LEU A 71 -4.86 -8.46 -7.38
C LEU A 71 -6.34 -8.71 -7.17
N THR A 72 -7.17 -8.21 -8.08
CA THR A 72 -8.59 -8.52 -8.15
C THR A 72 -8.85 -9.25 -9.45
N TRP A 73 -9.99 -9.94 -9.53
CA TRP A 73 -10.38 -10.62 -10.74
C TRP A 73 -11.90 -10.66 -10.87
N ILE A 74 -12.36 -10.76 -12.10
CA ILE A 74 -13.76 -10.99 -12.45
C ILE A 74 -13.84 -12.12 -13.47
N THR A 75 -14.98 -12.78 -13.54
CA THR A 75 -15.26 -13.78 -14.57
C THR A 75 -16.39 -13.26 -15.44
N VAL A 76 -16.16 -13.18 -16.75
CA VAL A 76 -17.15 -12.76 -17.75
C VAL A 76 -17.23 -13.87 -18.80
N ASP A 77 -18.41 -14.43 -19.02
CA ASP A 77 -18.66 -15.51 -19.97
C ASP A 77 -17.71 -16.72 -19.82
N GLY A 78 -17.40 -17.06 -18.56
CA GLY A 78 -16.47 -18.15 -18.23
C GLY A 78 -14.98 -17.81 -18.37
N GLN A 79 -14.64 -16.60 -18.83
CA GLN A 79 -13.25 -16.13 -18.93
C GLN A 79 -12.85 -15.28 -17.72
N LEU A 80 -11.68 -15.59 -17.15
CA LEU A 80 -11.11 -14.87 -16.02
C LEU A 80 -10.33 -13.63 -16.50
N TYR A 81 -10.65 -12.47 -15.94
CA TYR A 81 -9.95 -11.22 -16.14
C TYR A 81 -9.32 -10.79 -14.83
N THR A 82 -8.00 -10.56 -14.82
CA THR A 82 -7.26 -10.15 -13.62
C THR A 82 -6.85 -8.69 -13.72
N PHE A 83 -6.98 -7.97 -12.61
CA PHE A 83 -6.56 -6.58 -12.47
C PHE A 83 -5.54 -6.49 -11.35
N ARG A 84 -4.33 -6.11 -11.72
CA ARG A 84 -3.26 -5.86 -10.77
C ARG A 84 -3.24 -4.38 -10.41
N ALA A 85 -3.07 -4.09 -9.12
CA ALA A 85 -3.02 -2.72 -8.63
C ALA A 85 -1.92 -1.91 -9.36
N HIS A 86 -2.31 -0.76 -9.92
CA HIS A 86 -1.47 0.13 -10.73
C HIS A 86 -0.95 -0.47 -12.06
N ASP A 87 -1.51 -1.59 -12.51
CA ASP A 87 -1.14 -2.17 -13.80
C ASP A 87 -1.74 -1.36 -14.96
N ARG A 88 -0.94 -1.18 -16.01
CA ARG A 88 -1.29 -0.50 -17.27
C ARG A 88 -0.89 -1.32 -18.51
N SER A 89 -0.49 -2.58 -18.33
CA SER A 89 -0.06 -3.47 -19.42
C SER A 89 -1.19 -3.86 -20.37
N HIS A 90 -2.45 -3.75 -19.94
CA HIS A 90 -3.60 -4.05 -20.79
C HIS A 90 -3.69 -3.05 -21.97
N PRO A 91 -3.89 -3.50 -23.22
CA PRO A 91 -3.98 -2.61 -24.40
C PRO A 91 -5.06 -1.53 -24.27
N ARG A 92 -6.16 -1.88 -23.59
CA ARG A 92 -7.29 -0.97 -23.30
C ARG A 92 -7.21 -0.31 -21.92
N SER A 93 -6.02 -0.25 -21.31
CA SER A 93 -5.87 0.29 -19.95
C SER A 93 -6.45 1.71 -19.84
N ASN A 94 -6.20 2.57 -20.82
CA ASN A 94 -6.74 3.93 -20.84
C ASN A 94 -8.27 3.97 -20.76
N GLU A 95 -8.97 3.13 -21.53
CA GLU A 95 -10.43 3.03 -21.50
C GLU A 95 -10.94 2.52 -20.15
N ILE A 96 -10.29 1.50 -19.59
CA ILE A 96 -10.66 0.93 -18.29
C ILE A 96 -10.55 1.98 -17.18
N TYR A 97 -9.44 2.73 -17.14
CA TYR A 97 -9.26 3.79 -16.15
C TYR A 97 -10.24 4.95 -16.36
N ALA A 98 -10.56 5.30 -17.61
CA ALA A 98 -11.54 6.35 -17.91
C ALA A 98 -12.96 5.97 -17.47
N GLU A 99 -13.40 4.72 -17.68
CA GLU A 99 -14.69 4.24 -17.16
C GLU A 99 -14.70 4.21 -15.62
N GLY A 100 -13.59 3.80 -15.00
CA GLY A 100 -13.43 3.87 -13.54
C GLY A 100 -13.59 5.30 -12.99
N GLU A 101 -12.95 6.27 -13.63
CA GLU A 101 -13.06 7.69 -13.26
C GLU A 101 -14.48 8.23 -13.44
N LYS A 102 -15.16 7.85 -14.52
CA LYS A 102 -16.56 8.21 -14.75
C LYS A 102 -17.47 7.68 -13.64
N ILE A 103 -17.32 6.42 -13.26
CA ILE A 103 -18.08 5.80 -12.16
C ILE A 103 -17.79 6.53 -10.84
N SER A 104 -16.52 6.80 -10.53
CA SER A 104 -16.15 7.56 -9.33
C SER A 104 -16.79 8.95 -9.31
N ASN A 105 -16.81 9.65 -10.45
CA ASN A 105 -17.46 10.95 -10.56
C ASN A 105 -18.98 10.88 -10.38
N GLU A 106 -19.64 9.81 -10.85
CA GLU A 106 -21.07 9.59 -10.59
C GLU A 106 -21.33 9.33 -9.10
N ILE A 107 -20.53 8.48 -8.46
CA ILE A 107 -20.61 8.21 -7.01
C ILE A 107 -20.48 9.50 -6.20
N ILE A 108 -19.53 10.37 -6.56
CA ILE A 108 -19.35 11.68 -5.91
C ILE A 108 -20.57 12.59 -6.10
N LYS A 109 -21.17 12.61 -7.29
CA LYS A 109 -22.41 13.38 -7.54
C LYS A 109 -23.57 12.95 -6.65
N TYR A 110 -23.64 11.68 -6.26
CA TYR A 110 -24.65 11.17 -5.32
C TYR A 110 -24.33 11.44 -3.84
N GLY A 111 -23.31 12.25 -3.54
CA GLY A 111 -22.99 12.72 -2.19
C GLY A 111 -22.01 11.82 -1.43
N HIS A 112 -21.39 10.85 -2.08
CA HIS A 112 -20.34 10.03 -1.48
C HIS A 112 -18.98 10.71 -1.63
N GLN A 113 -18.34 11.09 -0.53
CA GLN A 113 -16.94 11.51 -0.53
C GLN A 113 -16.02 10.30 -0.36
N TYR A 114 -14.95 10.25 -1.15
CA TYR A 114 -13.82 9.36 -0.90
C TYR A 114 -12.89 10.03 0.14
N ASP A 115 -12.40 9.25 1.10
CA ASP A 115 -11.32 9.62 2.03
C ASP A 115 -9.94 9.58 1.36
#